data_AF-A0A962JP60-F1
#
_entry.id   AF-A0A962JP60-F1
#
_cell.length_a   1.000
_cell.length_b   1.000
_cell.length_c   1.000
_cell.angle_alpha   90.00
_cell.angle_beta   90.00
_cell.angle_gamma   90.00
#
_symmetry.space_group_name_H-M   'P 1'
#
loop_
_entity.id
_entity.type
_entity.pdbx_description
1 polymer ?
#
loop_
_entity_poly.entity_id
_entity_poly.type
_entity_poly.pdbx_seq_one_letter_code
_entity_poly.pdbx_strand_id
1 'polypeptide(L)'
;MRTNLFTRRSRVAESSINHLFLRLCLYLAAPLILLWGIAPLPTATFLWDWANAVGYLAAALLILLFLYRGQPQPVPAFNGRFFINLHRDLGYLALIFTAIHIGVLLIDEPLLIEHLKPTAPWYMLSGLVAAILLLALVFSSLPNLRKEIWPDYRIFRQRHLLISLGVILFLFIHLLGSRYYINSLWKQLLLILTGCSVLVHYGINRKQPKYYGSKEMPRERGNTSASVMLSFGISLVMLIASLLLVLLTGVLTANE
;
A
#
# COMPACT_ATOMS: atom_id res chain seq x y z
N MET A 1 29.29 32.01 -13.43
CA MET A 1 29.53 30.57 -13.16
C MET A 1 28.52 29.91 -12.18
N ARG A 2 27.71 30.63 -11.39
CA ARG A 2 26.73 30.03 -10.44
C ARG A 2 25.43 29.47 -11.07
N THR A 3 25.05 29.91 -12.27
CA THR A 3 23.80 29.50 -12.94
C THR A 3 23.77 28.02 -13.36
N ASN A 4 24.93 27.42 -13.66
CA ASN A 4 25.00 26.02 -14.10
C ASN A 4 24.84 24.99 -12.97
N LEU A 5 25.06 25.36 -11.71
CA LEU A 5 24.93 24.43 -10.58
C LEU A 5 23.48 24.22 -10.16
N PHE A 6 22.63 25.23 -10.31
CA PHE A 6 21.20 25.13 -9.96
C PHE A 6 20.46 24.21 -10.94
N THR A 7 20.71 24.35 -12.24
CA THR A 7 20.08 23.55 -13.30
C THR A 7 20.53 22.10 -13.34
N ARG A 8 21.71 21.77 -12.78
CA ARG A 8 22.17 20.38 -12.64
C ARG A 8 21.50 19.68 -11.46
N ARG A 9 21.30 20.38 -10.33
CA ARG A 9 20.66 19.80 -9.14
C ARG A 9 19.17 19.50 -9.35
N SER A 10 18.44 20.42 -9.99
CA SER A 10 17.01 20.21 -10.27
C SER A 10 16.76 18.96 -11.12
N ARG A 11 17.57 18.74 -12.16
CA ARG A 11 17.45 17.56 -13.04
C ARG A 11 17.72 16.23 -12.36
N VAL A 12 18.68 16.16 -11.43
CA VAL A 12 18.98 14.92 -10.68
C VAL A 12 17.85 14.57 -9.71
N ALA A 13 17.27 15.58 -9.04
CA ALA A 13 16.13 15.39 -8.15
C ALA A 13 14.89 14.91 -8.94
N GLU A 14 14.61 15.52 -10.09
CA GLU A 14 13.49 15.16 -10.95
C GLU A 14 13.60 13.71 -11.48
N SER A 15 14.78 13.33 -12.00
CA SER A 15 15.05 11.94 -12.41
C SER A 15 14.84 10.94 -11.26
N SER A 16 15.29 11.27 -10.05
CA SER A 16 15.13 10.41 -8.87
C SER A 16 13.66 10.21 -8.47
N ILE A 17 12.84 11.27 -8.55
CA ILE A 17 11.40 11.19 -8.30
C ILE A 17 10.72 10.32 -9.36
N ASN A 18 11.06 10.49 -10.64
CA ASN A 18 10.48 9.72 -11.73
C ASN A 18 10.81 8.22 -11.60
N HIS A 19 12.03 7.87 -11.21
CA HIS A 19 12.40 6.47 -10.94
C HIS A 19 11.64 5.89 -9.75
N LEU A 20 11.43 6.67 -8.68
CA LEU A 20 10.63 6.23 -7.54
C LEU A 20 9.17 6.03 -7.91
N PHE A 21 8.60 6.98 -8.65
CA PHE A 21 7.24 6.89 -9.19
C PHE A 21 7.05 5.63 -10.01
N LEU A 22 7.93 5.39 -10.99
CA LEU A 22 7.86 4.20 -11.83
C LEU A 22 7.94 2.91 -11.01
N ARG A 23 8.86 2.83 -10.03
CA ARG A 23 8.96 1.66 -9.13
C ARG A 23 7.66 1.42 -8.36
N LEU A 24 7.08 2.47 -7.80
CA LEU A 24 5.81 2.37 -7.06
C LEU A 24 4.67 1.94 -7.99
N CYS A 25 4.56 2.50 -9.19
CA CYS A 25 3.57 2.07 -10.19
C CYS A 25 3.75 0.59 -10.55
N LEU A 26 5.00 0.13 -10.75
CA LEU A 26 5.27 -1.28 -11.05
C LEU A 26 4.87 -2.21 -9.88
N TYR A 27 5.20 -1.85 -8.64
CA TYR A 27 4.80 -2.63 -7.47
C TYR A 27 3.29 -2.70 -7.29
N LEU A 28 2.57 -1.60 -7.57
CA LEU A 28 1.11 -1.56 -7.47
C LEU A 28 0.42 -2.19 -8.68
N ALA A 29 1.04 -2.21 -9.86
CA ALA A 29 0.52 -2.89 -11.03
C ALA A 29 0.67 -4.41 -10.94
N ALA A 30 1.69 -4.90 -10.23
CA ALA A 30 1.94 -6.33 -10.04
C ALA A 30 0.69 -7.15 -9.59
N PRO A 31 -0.05 -6.77 -8.53
CA PRO A 31 -1.28 -7.48 -8.16
C PRO A 31 -2.35 -7.40 -9.26
N LEU A 32 -2.52 -6.26 -9.93
CA LEU A 32 -3.52 -6.13 -11.00
C LEU A 32 -3.21 -7.07 -12.18
N ILE A 33 -1.94 -7.13 -12.58
CA ILE A 33 -1.46 -8.05 -13.63
C ILE A 33 -1.64 -9.51 -13.18
N LEU A 34 -1.35 -9.82 -11.92
CA LEU A 34 -1.48 -11.17 -11.36
C LEU A 34 -2.93 -11.68 -11.39
N LEU A 35 -3.89 -10.80 -11.09
CA LEU A 35 -5.30 -11.13 -11.03
C LEU A 35 -5.87 -11.44 -12.41
N TRP A 36 -5.61 -10.56 -13.38
CA TRP A 36 -6.24 -10.59 -14.71
C TRP A 36 -5.38 -11.19 -15.84
N GLY A 37 -4.09 -11.44 -15.61
CA GLY A 37 -3.19 -11.90 -16.67
C GLY A 37 -3.34 -13.36 -17.07
N ILE A 38 -4.04 -14.20 -16.29
CA ILE A 38 -4.14 -15.65 -16.52
C ILE A 38 -5.54 -16.14 -16.11
N ALA A 39 -6.36 -16.41 -17.14
CA ALA A 39 -7.75 -16.89 -17.13
C ALA A 39 -8.77 -15.92 -16.49
N PRO A 40 -9.61 -15.21 -17.28
CA PRO A 40 -10.70 -14.42 -16.74
C PRO A 40 -11.66 -15.34 -15.99
N LEU A 41 -11.84 -15.07 -14.69
CA LEU A 41 -12.93 -15.67 -13.93
C LEU A 41 -14.25 -15.03 -14.36
N PRO A 42 -15.39 -15.74 -14.25
CA PRO A 42 -16.69 -15.12 -14.46
C PRO A 42 -16.79 -13.89 -13.54
N THR A 43 -17.02 -12.75 -14.17
CA THR A 43 -17.24 -11.47 -13.52
C THR A 43 -18.58 -11.55 -12.79
N ALA A 44 -18.62 -11.13 -11.53
CA ALA A 44 -19.90 -11.08 -10.79
C ALA A 44 -20.71 -9.87 -11.29
N THR A 45 -20.15 -8.69 -11.07
CA THR A 45 -20.60 -7.41 -11.62
C THR A 45 -19.37 -6.53 -11.85
N PHE A 46 -19.52 -5.49 -12.67
CA PHE A 46 -18.45 -4.51 -12.87
C PHE A 46 -17.97 -3.88 -11.55
N LEU A 47 -18.91 -3.48 -10.68
CA LEU A 47 -18.58 -2.82 -9.41
C LEU A 47 -17.91 -3.79 -8.44
N TRP A 48 -18.35 -5.04 -8.39
CA TRP A 48 -17.71 -6.10 -7.61
C TRP A 48 -16.25 -6.29 -8.01
N ASP A 49 -15.98 -6.44 -9.31
CA ASP A 49 -14.62 -6.65 -9.81
C ASP A 49 -13.73 -5.45 -9.55
N TRP A 50 -14.26 -4.24 -9.76
CA TRP A 50 -13.52 -3.01 -9.47
C TRP A 50 -13.24 -2.83 -7.98
N ALA A 51 -14.21 -3.09 -7.10
CA ALA A 51 -14.01 -3.02 -5.66
C ALA A 51 -12.93 -4.00 -5.20
N ASN A 52 -12.89 -5.21 -5.77
CA ASN A 52 -11.83 -6.18 -5.49
C ASN A 52 -10.47 -5.70 -6.02
N ALA A 53 -10.39 -5.12 -7.23
CA ALA A 53 -9.16 -4.52 -7.75
C ALA A 53 -8.60 -3.46 -6.77
N VAL A 54 -9.47 -2.59 -6.26
CA VAL A 54 -9.12 -1.57 -5.25
C VAL A 54 -8.67 -2.22 -3.93
N GLY A 55 -9.30 -3.31 -3.50
CA GLY A 55 -8.87 -4.09 -2.34
C GLY A 55 -7.45 -4.66 -2.47
N TYR A 56 -7.10 -5.18 -3.65
CA TYR A 56 -5.73 -5.63 -3.93
C TYR A 56 -4.72 -4.48 -4.03
N LEU A 57 -5.13 -3.31 -4.53
CA LEU A 57 -4.29 -2.11 -4.46
C LEU A 57 -4.03 -1.68 -3.01
N ALA A 58 -5.05 -1.74 -2.15
CA ALA A 58 -4.87 -1.48 -0.71
C ALA A 58 -3.88 -2.47 -0.09
N ALA A 59 -4.03 -3.76 -0.40
CA ALA A 59 -3.10 -4.81 0.06
C ALA A 59 -1.65 -4.53 -0.37
N ALA A 60 -1.45 -4.14 -1.63
CA ALA A 60 -0.12 -3.81 -2.14
C ALA A 60 0.46 -2.54 -1.50
N LEU A 61 -0.36 -1.52 -1.22
CA LEU A 61 0.07 -0.35 -0.45
C LEU A 61 0.52 -0.75 0.97
N LEU A 62 -0.22 -1.62 1.66
CA LEU A 62 0.15 -2.12 2.99
C LEU A 62 1.48 -2.88 2.97
N ILE A 63 1.72 -3.71 1.95
CA ILE A 63 2.99 -4.39 1.72
C ILE A 63 4.11 -3.38 1.46
N LEU A 64 3.86 -2.36 0.63
CA LEU A 64 4.83 -1.31 0.30
C LEU A 64 5.24 -0.48 1.52
N LEU A 65 4.37 -0.28 2.51
CA LEU A 65 4.71 0.43 3.74
C LEU A 65 5.83 -0.26 4.54
N PHE A 66 5.98 -1.59 4.42
CA PHE A 66 7.10 -2.32 5.02
C PHE A 66 8.42 -2.14 4.27
N LEU A 67 8.35 -1.88 2.96
CA LEU A 67 9.51 -1.59 2.11
C LEU A 67 9.96 -0.13 2.30
N TYR A 68 9.02 0.81 2.15
CA TYR A 68 9.23 2.25 2.30
C TYR A 68 8.99 2.69 3.74
N ARG A 69 9.93 2.28 4.60
CA ARG A 69 9.98 2.72 6.00
C ARG A 69 10.29 4.22 6.05
N GLY A 70 9.89 4.89 7.12
CA GLY A 70 10.25 6.29 7.40
C GLY A 70 11.75 6.54 7.68
N GLN A 71 12.63 5.75 7.08
CA GLN A 71 14.08 5.84 7.17
C GLN A 71 14.66 6.38 5.85
N PRO A 72 15.77 7.14 5.89
CA PRO A 72 16.49 7.53 4.70
C PRO A 72 16.89 6.30 3.88
N GLN A 73 16.78 6.38 2.56
CA GLN A 73 17.22 5.34 1.63
C GLN A 73 18.48 5.82 0.88
N PRO A 74 19.40 4.91 0.52
CA PRO A 74 20.58 5.28 -0.27
C PRO A 74 20.19 5.66 -1.70
N VAL A 75 19.14 5.04 -2.26
CA VAL A 75 18.68 5.28 -3.63
C VAL A 75 17.15 5.17 -3.70
N PRO A 76 16.44 6.23 -4.14
CA PRO A 76 16.94 7.59 -4.36
C PRO A 76 17.36 8.27 -3.04
N ALA A 77 18.38 9.12 -3.10
CA ALA A 77 18.96 9.81 -1.94
C ALA A 77 18.04 10.95 -1.44
N PHE A 78 16.91 10.58 -0.84
CA PHE A 78 16.03 11.51 -0.14
C PHE A 78 16.27 11.53 1.36
N ASN A 79 15.98 12.65 1.99
CA ASN A 79 16.02 12.77 3.44
C ASN A 79 14.96 11.88 4.11
N GLY A 80 15.19 11.52 5.37
CA GLY A 80 14.23 10.72 6.13
C GLY A 80 12.85 11.37 6.25
N ARG A 81 12.77 12.71 6.21
CA ARG A 81 11.50 13.44 6.25
C ARG A 81 10.62 13.15 5.04
N PHE A 82 11.20 13.05 3.84
CA PHE A 82 10.48 12.64 2.64
C PHE A 82 9.84 11.27 2.81
N PHE A 83 10.62 10.27 3.25
CA PHE A 83 10.11 8.90 3.43
C PHE A 83 9.10 8.79 4.57
N ILE A 84 9.22 9.59 5.64
CA ILE A 84 8.21 9.67 6.70
C ILE A 84 6.89 10.22 6.15
N ASN A 85 6.94 11.29 5.36
CA ASN A 85 5.74 11.84 4.74
C ASN A 85 5.14 10.85 3.74
N LEU A 86 5.96 10.26 2.88
CA LEU A 86 5.53 9.25 1.91
C LEU A 86 4.88 8.05 2.61
N HIS A 87 5.49 7.52 3.68
CA HIS A 87 4.92 6.42 4.46
C HIS A 87 3.57 6.79 5.07
N ARG A 88 3.44 8.01 5.62
CA ARG A 88 2.16 8.50 6.14
C ARG A 88 1.11 8.63 5.04
N ASP A 89 1.47 9.25 3.92
CA ASP A 89 0.56 9.54 2.82
C ASP A 89 0.10 8.22 2.15
N LEU A 90 0.99 7.24 1.96
CA LEU A 90 0.64 5.88 1.52
C LEU A 90 -0.24 5.14 2.54
N GLY A 91 -0.05 5.36 3.85
CA GLY A 91 -0.89 4.80 4.90
C GLY A 91 -2.33 5.32 4.84
N TYR A 92 -2.50 6.63 4.59
CA TYR A 92 -3.83 7.21 4.36
C TYR A 92 -4.48 6.65 3.09
N LEU A 93 -3.71 6.49 2.01
CA LEU A 93 -4.22 5.90 0.77
C LEU A 93 -4.66 4.45 0.95
N ALA A 94 -3.88 3.64 1.68
CA ALA A 94 -4.27 2.28 2.01
C ALA A 94 -5.61 2.24 2.74
N LEU A 95 -5.80 3.12 3.74
CA LEU A 95 -7.08 3.22 4.45
C LEU A 95 -8.23 3.66 3.54
N ILE A 96 -8.01 4.66 2.68
CA ILE A 96 -9.03 5.13 1.73
C ILE A 96 -9.42 4.01 0.76
N PHE A 97 -8.45 3.28 0.20
CA PHE A 97 -8.74 2.18 -0.71
C PHE A 97 -9.44 1.00 0.00
N THR A 98 -9.05 0.67 1.23
CA THR A 98 -9.79 -0.30 2.06
C THR A 98 -11.24 0.16 2.29
N ALA A 99 -11.47 1.44 2.58
CA ALA A 99 -12.81 1.98 2.76
C ALA A 99 -13.64 1.94 1.46
N ILE A 100 -13.05 2.29 0.31
CA ILE A 100 -13.70 2.17 -1.00
C ILE A 100 -14.05 0.71 -1.29
N HIS A 101 -13.11 -0.21 -1.10
CA HIS A 101 -13.33 -1.65 -1.28
C HIS A 101 -14.54 -2.15 -0.48
N ILE A 102 -14.59 -1.86 0.82
CA ILE A 102 -15.70 -2.27 1.69
C ILE A 102 -17.01 -1.56 1.30
N GLY A 103 -16.95 -0.24 1.09
CA GLY A 103 -18.14 0.57 0.80
C GLY A 103 -18.80 0.21 -0.52
N VAL A 104 -18.01 0.03 -1.58
CA VAL A 104 -18.54 -0.36 -2.90
C VAL A 104 -19.12 -1.77 -2.85
N LEU A 105 -18.45 -2.72 -2.20
CA LEU A 105 -18.99 -4.08 -2.04
C LEU A 105 -20.32 -4.10 -1.27
N LEU A 106 -20.47 -3.32 -0.21
CA LEU A 106 -21.74 -3.22 0.53
C LEU A 106 -22.86 -2.53 -0.25
N ILE A 107 -22.53 -1.63 -1.19
CA ILE A 107 -23.50 -0.98 -2.07
C ILE A 107 -23.95 -1.93 -3.18
N ASP A 108 -23.00 -2.65 -3.78
CA ASP A 108 -23.25 -3.56 -4.91
C ASP A 108 -23.95 -4.85 -4.45
N GLU A 109 -23.56 -5.41 -3.29
CA GLU A 109 -24.17 -6.59 -2.69
C GLU A 109 -24.53 -6.33 -1.22
N PRO A 110 -25.73 -5.79 -0.93
CA PRO A 110 -26.16 -5.45 0.43
C PRO A 110 -26.19 -6.65 1.39
N LEU A 111 -26.33 -7.89 0.90
CA LEU A 111 -26.27 -9.09 1.75
C LEU A 111 -24.89 -9.29 2.40
N LEU A 112 -23.85 -8.62 1.90
CA LEU A 112 -22.53 -8.61 2.56
C LEU A 112 -22.56 -8.00 3.96
N ILE A 113 -23.61 -7.27 4.36
CA ILE A 113 -23.76 -6.81 5.74
C ILE A 113 -23.78 -7.96 6.75
N GLU A 114 -24.26 -9.14 6.35
CA GLU A 114 -24.23 -10.36 7.16
C GLU A 114 -22.80 -10.83 7.45
N HIS A 115 -21.85 -10.49 6.56
CA HIS A 115 -20.43 -10.83 6.73
C HIS A 115 -19.70 -9.90 7.71
N LEU A 116 -20.38 -8.88 8.24
CA LEU A 116 -19.88 -8.05 9.35
C LEU A 116 -20.20 -8.66 10.72
N LYS A 117 -21.07 -9.67 10.78
CA LYS A 117 -21.44 -10.35 12.02
C LYS A 117 -20.39 -11.39 12.42
N PRO A 118 -20.25 -11.72 13.73
CA PRO A 118 -19.31 -12.76 14.18
C PRO A 118 -19.56 -14.16 13.62
N THR A 119 -20.71 -14.39 13.00
CA THR A 119 -21.07 -15.66 12.33
C THR A 119 -20.49 -15.79 10.92
N ALA A 120 -19.85 -14.74 10.40
CA ALA A 120 -19.24 -14.75 9.07
C ALA A 120 -18.10 -15.79 8.98
N PRO A 121 -17.80 -16.30 7.77
CA PRO A 121 -16.62 -17.12 7.55
C PRO A 121 -15.34 -16.44 8.08
N TRP A 122 -14.43 -17.23 8.63
CA TRP A 122 -13.22 -16.71 9.30
C TRP A 122 -12.37 -15.79 8.42
N TYR A 123 -12.35 -16.01 7.11
CA TYR A 123 -11.58 -15.17 6.17
C TYR A 123 -12.21 -13.78 5.99
N MET A 124 -13.54 -13.65 6.11
CA MET A 124 -14.21 -12.35 6.11
C MET A 124 -13.96 -11.62 7.43
N LEU A 125 -14.06 -12.35 8.56
CA LEU A 125 -13.72 -11.80 9.87
C LEU A 125 -12.27 -11.31 9.93
N SER A 126 -11.31 -12.03 9.32
CA SER A 126 -9.94 -11.54 9.25
C SER A 126 -9.80 -10.25 8.43
N GLY A 127 -10.57 -10.09 7.35
CA GLY A 127 -10.59 -8.84 6.59
C GLY A 127 -11.09 -7.68 7.44
N LEU A 128 -12.16 -7.90 8.21
CA LEU A 128 -12.72 -6.93 9.15
C LEU A 128 -11.71 -6.56 10.25
N VAL A 129 -11.06 -7.55 10.87
CA VAL A 129 -10.04 -7.32 11.89
C VAL A 129 -8.86 -6.53 11.30
N ALA A 130 -8.38 -6.88 10.10
CA ALA A 130 -7.32 -6.14 9.43
C ALA A 130 -7.71 -4.66 9.19
N ALA A 131 -8.95 -4.41 8.74
CA ALA A 131 -9.46 -3.05 8.53
C ALA A 131 -9.54 -2.24 9.84
N ILE A 132 -10.02 -2.85 10.93
CA ILE A 132 -10.06 -2.21 12.25
C ILE A 132 -8.66 -1.89 12.76
N LEU A 133 -7.71 -2.83 12.64
CA LEU A 133 -6.33 -2.61 13.04
C LEU A 133 -5.65 -1.54 12.19
N LEU A 134 -5.93 -1.48 10.88
CA LEU A 134 -5.45 -0.40 10.01
C LEU A 134 -6.02 0.96 10.43
N LEU A 135 -7.31 1.02 10.73
CA LEU A 135 -7.96 2.22 11.25
C LEU A 135 -7.27 2.69 12.54
N ALA A 136 -7.07 1.78 13.49
CA ALA A 136 -6.38 2.04 14.75
C ALA A 136 -4.93 2.53 14.53
N LEU A 137 -4.19 1.94 13.58
CA LEU A 137 -2.84 2.39 13.23
C LEU A 137 -2.85 3.82 12.70
N VAL A 138 -3.75 4.15 11.79
CA VAL A 138 -3.82 5.48 11.18
C VAL A 138 -4.17 6.53 12.23
N PHE A 139 -5.22 6.32 13.03
CA PHE A 139 -5.64 7.26 14.06
C PHE A 139 -4.60 7.42 15.17
N SER A 140 -4.04 6.32 15.68
CA SER A 140 -3.01 6.37 16.72
C SER A 140 -1.67 6.96 16.24
N SER A 141 -1.48 7.10 14.93
CA SER A 141 -0.31 7.72 14.31
C SER A 141 -0.51 9.19 13.93
N LEU A 142 -1.71 9.75 14.07
CA LEU A 142 -1.96 11.17 13.80
C LEU A 142 -1.08 12.04 14.71
N PRO A 143 -0.42 13.11 14.20
CA PRO A 143 0.57 13.85 14.98
C PRO A 143 0.10 14.38 16.34
N ASN A 144 -1.18 14.77 16.44
CA ASN A 144 -1.80 15.28 17.66
C ASN A 144 -2.05 14.12 18.64
N LEU A 145 -2.84 13.13 18.22
CA LEU A 145 -3.20 11.96 19.04
C LEU A 145 -1.99 11.11 19.45
N ARG A 146 -0.99 10.96 18.57
CA ARG A 146 0.17 10.11 18.83
C ARG A 146 0.92 10.55 20.09
N LYS A 147 1.06 11.87 20.31
CA LYS A 147 1.78 12.40 21.48
C LYS A 147 1.00 12.18 22.77
N GLU A 148 -0.33 12.13 22.68
CA GLU A 148 -1.23 11.89 23.81
C GLU A 148 -1.29 10.40 24.17
N ILE A 149 -1.45 9.53 23.17
CA ILE A 149 -1.57 8.07 23.37
C ILE A 149 -0.20 7.45 23.69
N TRP A 150 0.88 7.95 23.08
CA TRP A 150 2.22 7.37 23.18
C TRP A 150 3.28 8.41 23.55
N PRO A 151 3.43 8.73 24.85
CA PRO A 151 4.46 9.66 25.32
C PRO A 151 5.88 9.21 24.96
N ASP A 152 6.14 7.90 24.98
CA ASP A 152 7.42 7.31 24.59
C ASP A 152 7.41 6.83 23.13
N TYR A 153 8.29 7.43 22.33
CA TYR A 153 8.49 7.06 20.92
C TYR A 153 8.92 5.60 20.73
N ARG A 154 9.69 5.02 21.66
CA ARG A 154 10.11 3.61 21.59
C ARG A 154 8.91 2.68 21.71
N ILE A 155 8.01 2.98 22.65
CA ILE A 155 6.77 2.22 22.85
C ILE A 155 5.87 2.36 21.61
N PHE A 156 5.66 3.60 21.12
CA PHE A 156 4.92 3.84 19.87
C PHE A 156 5.45 2.97 18.73
N ARG A 157 6.76 3.00 18.48
CA ARG A 157 7.38 2.25 17.38
C ARG A 157 7.18 0.74 17.53
N GLN A 158 7.29 0.20 18.74
CA GLN A 158 7.08 -1.23 19.00
C GLN A 158 5.62 -1.64 18.82
N ARG A 159 4.68 -0.85 19.36
CA ARG A 159 3.24 -1.13 19.26
C ARG A 159 2.74 -0.96 17.84
N HIS A 160 3.13 0.12 17.15
CA HIS A 160 2.83 0.34 15.74
C HIS A 160 3.29 -0.87 14.91
N LEU A 161 4.54 -1.32 15.08
CA LEU A 161 5.03 -2.52 14.40
C LEU A 161 4.19 -3.77 14.70
N LEU A 162 3.90 -4.04 15.97
CA LEU A 162 3.16 -5.25 16.35
C LEU A 162 1.77 -5.26 15.71
N ILE A 163 1.09 -4.11 15.73
CA ILE A 163 -0.24 -3.96 15.11
C ILE A 163 -0.12 -4.08 13.58
N SER A 164 0.90 -3.48 12.95
CA SER A 164 1.15 -3.64 11.51
C SER A 164 1.38 -5.09 11.09
N LEU A 165 2.11 -5.87 11.89
CA LEU A 165 2.28 -7.31 11.66
C LEU A 165 0.94 -8.05 11.78
N GLY A 166 0.08 -7.65 12.72
CA GLY A 166 -1.29 -8.14 12.82
C GLY A 166 -2.12 -7.83 11.57
N VAL A 167 -2.09 -6.58 11.08
CA VAL A 167 -2.76 -6.19 9.83
C VAL A 167 -2.33 -7.08 8.67
N ILE A 168 -1.02 -7.27 8.49
CA ILE A 168 -0.48 -8.10 7.42
C ILE A 168 -0.94 -9.56 7.58
N LEU A 169 -0.83 -10.14 8.78
CA LEU A 169 -1.26 -11.52 9.02
C LEU A 169 -2.74 -11.72 8.65
N PHE A 170 -3.63 -10.87 9.17
CA PHE A 170 -5.07 -10.97 8.90
C PHE A 170 -5.42 -10.66 7.44
N LEU A 171 -4.68 -9.75 6.78
CA LEU A 171 -4.79 -9.51 5.34
C LEU A 171 -4.47 -10.77 4.54
N PHE A 172 -3.37 -11.47 4.84
CA PHE A 172 -3.00 -12.71 4.14
C PHE A 172 -4.03 -13.82 4.36
N ILE A 173 -4.53 -13.96 5.59
CA ILE A 173 -5.63 -14.89 5.94
C ILE A 173 -6.88 -14.58 5.11
N HIS A 174 -7.26 -13.30 5.00
CA HIS A 174 -8.41 -12.85 4.21
C HIS A 174 -8.25 -13.17 2.71
N LEU A 175 -7.10 -12.82 2.12
CA LEU A 175 -6.84 -13.05 0.69
C LEU A 175 -6.79 -14.55 0.36
N LEU A 176 -6.05 -15.34 1.13
CA LEU A 176 -5.90 -16.79 0.92
C LEU A 176 -7.19 -17.57 1.22
N GLY A 177 -8.01 -17.07 2.13
CA GLY A 177 -9.29 -17.68 2.48
C GLY A 177 -10.40 -17.39 1.47
N SER A 178 -10.46 -16.18 0.90
CA SER A 178 -11.49 -15.83 -0.08
C SER A 178 -11.34 -16.59 -1.39
N ARG A 179 -10.09 -16.83 -1.83
CA ARG A 179 -9.71 -17.56 -3.05
C ARG A 179 -10.35 -17.08 -4.36
N TYR A 180 -11.14 -16.00 -4.35
CA TYR A 180 -11.96 -15.61 -5.49
C TYR A 180 -11.11 -15.37 -6.74
N TYR A 181 -10.12 -14.48 -6.67
CA TYR A 181 -9.20 -14.22 -7.80
C TYR A 181 -7.85 -14.95 -7.71
N ILE A 182 -7.58 -15.61 -6.58
CA ILE A 182 -6.34 -16.36 -6.33
C ILE A 182 -6.62 -17.86 -6.15
N ASN A 183 -7.57 -18.39 -6.91
CA ASN A 183 -7.99 -19.79 -6.86
C ASN A 183 -6.90 -20.78 -7.33
N SER A 184 -5.91 -20.34 -8.10
CA SER A 184 -4.82 -21.19 -8.56
C SER A 184 -3.70 -21.35 -7.51
N LEU A 185 -3.11 -22.55 -7.45
CA LEU A 185 -2.03 -22.85 -6.51
C LEU A 185 -0.83 -21.90 -6.67
N TRP A 186 -0.46 -21.58 -7.91
CA TRP A 186 0.69 -20.71 -8.17
C TRP A 186 0.44 -19.26 -7.73
N LYS A 187 -0.80 -18.72 -7.87
CA LYS A 187 -1.16 -17.38 -7.34
C LYS A 187 -1.06 -17.36 -5.81
N GLN A 188 -1.51 -18.43 -5.15
CA GLN A 188 -1.41 -18.57 -3.69
C GLN A 188 0.06 -18.67 -3.24
N LEU A 189 0.89 -19.46 -3.93
CA LEU A 189 2.33 -19.58 -3.62
C LEU A 189 3.05 -18.24 -3.80
N LEU A 190 2.78 -17.50 -4.87
CA LEU A 190 3.35 -16.16 -5.08
C LEU A 190 2.94 -15.20 -3.96
N LEU A 191 1.68 -15.25 -3.52
CA LEU A 191 1.21 -14.44 -2.40
C LEU A 191 1.96 -14.81 -1.10
N ILE A 192 2.09 -16.10 -0.77
CA ILE A 192 2.84 -16.57 0.40
C ILE A 192 4.30 -16.13 0.33
N LEU A 193 4.97 -16.31 -0.81
CA LEU A 193 6.35 -15.88 -1.03
C LEU A 193 6.51 -14.37 -0.85
N THR A 194 5.54 -13.59 -1.32
CA THR A 194 5.51 -12.13 -1.11
C THR A 194 5.44 -11.81 0.38
N GLY A 195 4.53 -12.44 1.13
CA GLY A 195 4.43 -12.27 2.58
C GLY A 195 5.73 -12.64 3.31
N CYS A 196 6.32 -13.80 3.00
CA CYS A 196 7.61 -14.24 3.55
C CYS A 196 8.73 -13.24 3.23
N SER A 197 8.80 -12.74 2.00
CA SER A 197 9.83 -11.78 1.59
C SER A 197 9.73 -10.46 2.35
N VAL A 198 8.51 -9.99 2.65
CA VAL A 198 8.32 -8.80 3.49
C VAL A 198 8.85 -9.02 4.90
N LEU A 199 8.52 -10.17 5.51
CA LEU A 199 8.98 -10.49 6.87
C LEU A 199 10.51 -10.63 6.93
N VAL A 200 11.12 -11.29 5.95
CA VAL A 200 12.57 -11.43 5.82
C VAL A 200 13.23 -10.07 5.61
N HIS A 201 12.73 -9.28 4.65
CA HIS A 201 13.23 -7.93 4.38
C HIS A 201 13.17 -7.06 5.63
N TYR A 202 12.05 -7.12 6.36
CA TYR A 202 11.89 -6.41 7.61
C TYR A 202 12.89 -6.87 8.66
N GLY A 203 13.05 -8.19 8.86
CA GLY A 203 13.95 -8.78 9.85
C GLY A 203 15.41 -8.41 9.63
N ILE A 204 15.89 -8.52 8.38
CA ILE A 204 17.26 -8.14 7.98
C ILE A 204 17.49 -6.65 8.23
N ASN A 205 16.55 -5.81 7.78
CA ASN A 205 16.74 -4.37 7.79
C ASN A 205 16.36 -3.70 9.12
N ARG A 206 15.87 -4.45 10.12
CA ARG A 206 15.53 -3.93 11.45
C ARG A 206 16.72 -3.30 12.16
N LYS A 207 17.94 -3.83 11.91
CA LYS A 207 19.19 -3.46 12.59
C LYS A 207 19.96 -2.31 11.96
N GLN A 208 19.49 -1.68 10.89
CA GLN A 208 20.21 -0.54 10.31
C GLN A 208 19.92 0.75 11.09
N PRO A 209 20.86 1.18 11.94
CA PRO A 209 21.22 2.58 11.95
C PRO A 209 22.74 2.74 12.03
N LYS A 210 23.37 3.17 10.94
CA LYS A 210 24.51 4.08 11.04
C LYS A 210 24.29 5.20 10.04
N TYR A 211 24.00 6.35 10.63
CA TYR A 211 23.99 7.68 10.02
C TYR A 211 25.15 7.78 9.01
N TYR A 212 24.86 7.75 7.70
CA TYR A 212 25.81 8.30 6.73
C TYR A 212 25.87 9.80 7.03
N GLY A 213 27.02 10.27 7.48
CA GLY A 213 27.22 11.58 8.13
C GLY A 213 26.36 12.70 7.56
N SER A 214 25.39 13.15 8.36
CA SER A 214 24.47 14.26 8.06
C SER A 214 25.13 15.63 7.88
N LYS A 215 26.47 15.71 7.82
CA LYS A 215 27.16 16.99 7.80
C LYS A 215 27.01 17.73 6.47
N GLU A 216 26.62 17.07 5.38
CA GLU A 216 26.65 17.73 4.06
C GLU A 216 25.42 17.57 3.15
N MET A 217 24.37 16.82 3.52
CA MET A 217 23.17 16.83 2.66
C MET A 217 22.42 18.16 2.84
N PRO A 218 22.34 19.01 1.79
CA PRO A 218 21.66 20.29 1.89
C PRO A 218 20.23 20.06 2.36
N ARG A 219 19.78 20.85 3.34
CA ARG A 219 18.36 20.92 3.74
C ARG A 219 17.56 21.48 2.56
N GLU A 220 17.23 20.64 1.58
CA GLU A 220 16.30 21.02 0.53
C GLU A 220 14.91 21.20 1.15
N ARG A 221 14.49 22.46 1.27
CA ARG A 221 13.13 22.89 1.56
C ARG A 221 12.28 22.64 0.29
N GLY A 222 11.84 21.40 0.09
CA GLY A 222 10.96 21.05 -1.04
C GLY A 222 10.24 19.70 -0.94
N ASN A 223 10.50 18.91 0.10
CA ASN A 223 10.22 17.47 0.04
C ASN A 223 8.78 17.07 0.43
N THR A 224 7.98 17.99 0.99
CA THR A 224 6.60 17.64 1.40
C THR A 224 5.63 17.69 0.23
N SER A 225 5.72 18.70 -0.63
CA SER A 225 4.91 18.75 -1.85
C SER A 225 5.25 17.59 -2.79
N ALA A 226 6.53 17.20 -2.88
CA ALA A 226 6.97 16.08 -3.69
C ALA A 226 6.38 14.73 -3.22
N SER A 227 6.39 14.44 -1.91
CA SER A 227 5.80 13.18 -1.40
C SER A 227 4.29 13.14 -1.63
N VAL A 228 3.61 14.26 -1.40
CA VAL A 228 2.16 14.38 -1.62
C VAL A 228 1.83 14.20 -3.10
N MET A 229 2.50 14.93 -4.00
CA MET A 229 2.29 14.81 -5.44
C MET A 229 2.56 13.38 -5.93
N LEU A 230 3.60 12.73 -5.41
CA LEU A 230 3.92 11.35 -5.73
C LEU A 230 2.79 10.40 -5.29
N SER A 231 2.36 10.48 -4.02
CA SER A 231 1.27 9.66 -3.49
C SER A 231 -0.04 9.84 -4.26
N PHE A 232 -0.48 11.09 -4.48
CA PHE A 232 -1.71 11.38 -5.22
C PHE A 232 -1.62 10.96 -6.69
N GLY A 233 -0.50 11.25 -7.35
CA GLY A 233 -0.28 10.88 -8.74
C GLY A 233 -0.34 9.36 -8.94
N ILE A 234 0.28 8.60 -8.04
CA ILE A 234 0.23 7.13 -8.09
C ILE A 234 -1.20 6.64 -7.86
N SER A 235 -1.90 7.14 -6.84
CA SER A 235 -3.28 6.72 -6.58
C SER A 235 -4.21 6.98 -7.75
N LEU A 236 -4.10 8.14 -8.39
CA LEU A 236 -4.90 8.47 -9.56
C LEU A 236 -4.62 7.51 -10.72
N VAL A 237 -3.34 7.29 -11.04
CA VAL A 237 -2.94 6.35 -12.10
C VAL A 237 -3.43 4.94 -11.82
N MET A 238 -3.28 4.46 -10.58
CA MET A 238 -3.70 3.10 -10.22
C MET A 238 -5.22 2.92 -10.22
N LEU A 239 -5.99 3.93 -9.80
CA LEU A 239 -7.45 3.90 -9.89
C LEU A 239 -7.92 3.86 -11.34
N ILE A 240 -7.38 4.72 -12.21
CA ILE A 240 -7.68 4.71 -13.65
C ILE A 240 -7.30 3.37 -14.27
N ALA A 241 -6.10 2.86 -13.98
CA ALA A 241 -5.64 1.57 -14.50
C ALA A 241 -6.55 0.42 -14.04
N SER A 242 -6.99 0.41 -12.78
CA SER A 242 -7.92 -0.60 -12.28
C SER A 242 -9.29 -0.54 -12.97
N LEU A 243 -9.81 0.67 -13.21
CA LEU A 243 -11.08 0.87 -13.93
C LEU A 243 -10.97 0.37 -15.38
N LEU A 244 -9.92 0.80 -16.09
CA LEU A 244 -9.68 0.41 -17.48
C LEU A 244 -9.51 -1.11 -17.60
N LEU A 245 -8.78 -1.73 -16.68
CA LEU A 245 -8.57 -3.17 -16.67
C LEU A 245 -9.90 -3.93 -16.53
N VAL A 246 -10.75 -3.54 -15.57
CA VAL A 246 -12.04 -4.18 -15.35
C VAL A 246 -12.97 -3.96 -16.55
N LEU A 247 -13.02 -2.74 -17.10
CA LEU A 247 -13.81 -2.44 -18.30
C LEU A 247 -13.40 -3.31 -19.49
N LEU A 248 -12.10 -3.41 -19.76
CA LEU A 248 -11.59 -4.24 -20.85
C LEU A 248 -11.95 -5.70 -20.65
N THR A 249 -11.88 -6.21 -19.42
CA THR A 249 -12.21 -7.61 -19.14
C THR A 249 -13.69 -7.90 -19.27
N GLY A 250 -14.56 -6.98 -18.84
CA GLY A 250 -16.01 -7.11 -19.01
C GLY A 250 -16.43 -7.12 -20.48
N VAL A 251 -15.78 -6.30 -21.33
CA VAL A 251 -16.02 -6.28 -22.78
C VAL A 251 -15.61 -7.60 -23.43
N LEU A 252 -14.47 -8.18 -23.02
CA LEU A 252 -14.01 -9.45 -23.59
C LEU A 252 -14.95 -10.60 -23.23
N THR A 253 -15.41 -10.68 -21.99
CA THR A 253 -16.34 -11.74 -21.55
C THR A 253 -17.75 -11.61 -22.14
N ALA A 254 -18.17 -10.42 -22.56
CA ALA A 254 -19.51 -10.22 -23.15
C ALA A 254 -19.61 -10.69 -24.62
N ASN A 255 -18.47 -10.97 -25.27
CA ASN A 255 -18.40 -11.39 -26.67
C ASN A 255 -18.19 -12.91 -26.84
N GLU A 256 -18.07 -13.67 -25.74
CA GLU A 256 -17.99 -15.14 -25.71
C GLU A 256 -19.37 -15.75 -25.44
#